data_AF-A0ABD2MK37-F1
#
_entry.id   AF-A0ABD2MK37-F1
#
_cell.length_a   1.000
_cell.length_b   1.000
_cell.length_c   1.000
_cell.angle_alpha   90.00
_cell.angle_beta   90.00
_cell.angle_gamma   90.00
#
_symmetry.space_group_name_H-M   'P 1'
#
loop_
_entity.id
_entity.type
_entity.pdbx_description
1 polymer ?
#
loop_
_entity_poly.entity_id
_entity_poly.type
_entity_poly.pdbx_seq_one_letter_code
_entity_poly.pdbx_strand_id
1 'polypeptide(L)'
;MFEKHQIDNNMADYSNEDMLNLFLIHGECQKLLDRTCWQFNNQFPNLAPMSKTKFRKIRSNFLQFGGTKYIETGRKPIFEDDDNQINTLVYFRANPHASIKSASMDIGLSYTSIQRILKKHNMHPYSFIRLQKLKPTDLPKRLNFCENLLIRLQEDGTIFQKIIWSDEAKFNESRLNNRRNRHFWVTENPHFIEVIDFQNEFSVNVFAILMNDLLAYHIYEENLNGQR
;
A
#
# COMPACT_ATOMS: atom_id res chain seq x y z
N MET A 1 30.73 -10.21 -21.70
CA MET A 1 30.03 -10.08 -23.00
C MET A 1 29.09 -11.26 -23.10
N PHE A 2 27.88 -11.12 -22.54
CA PHE A 2 26.83 -12.15 -22.58
C PHE A 2 25.70 -11.56 -23.42
N GLU A 3 25.70 -11.88 -24.70
CA GLU A 3 24.57 -11.57 -25.59
C GLU A 3 23.44 -12.55 -25.30
N LYS A 4 22.27 -11.98 -25.03
CA LYS A 4 21.02 -12.71 -24.85
C LYS A 4 20.69 -13.43 -26.14
N HIS A 5 20.59 -14.76 -26.09
CA HIS A 5 19.82 -15.51 -27.08
C HIS A 5 18.35 -15.11 -26.96
N GLN A 6 17.93 -14.22 -27.87
CA GLN A 6 16.53 -13.96 -28.16
C GLN A 6 16.07 -15.11 -29.07
N ILE A 7 15.36 -16.08 -28.48
CA ILE A 7 14.68 -17.12 -29.25
C ILE A 7 13.47 -16.46 -29.90
N ASP A 8 13.57 -16.19 -31.20
CA ASP A 8 12.48 -15.70 -32.03
C ASP A 8 11.37 -16.75 -32.12
N ASN A 9 10.42 -16.72 -31.18
CA ASN A 9 9.12 -17.35 -31.31
C ASN A 9 8.25 -16.51 -32.26
N ASN A 10 8.54 -16.54 -33.55
CA ASN A 10 7.78 -15.85 -34.59
C ASN A 10 6.80 -16.83 -35.28
N MET A 11 5.79 -17.33 -34.54
CA MET A 11 4.61 -17.93 -35.17
C MET A 11 3.67 -16.80 -35.58
N ALA A 12 3.70 -16.44 -36.87
CA ALA A 12 2.90 -15.35 -37.45
C ALA A 12 1.40 -15.50 -37.10
N ASP A 13 0.89 -14.52 -36.37
CA ASP A 13 -0.53 -14.36 -36.10
C ASP A 13 -1.22 -13.90 -37.39
N TYR A 14 -2.37 -14.49 -37.75
CA TYR A 14 -3.12 -14.05 -38.95
C TYR A 14 -3.56 -12.60 -38.77
N SER A 15 -3.38 -11.79 -39.82
CA SER A 15 -3.86 -10.41 -39.83
C SER A 15 -5.40 -10.36 -39.88
N ASN A 16 -5.97 -9.17 -39.61
CA ASN A 16 -7.42 -8.98 -39.75
C ASN A 16 -7.89 -9.18 -41.20
N GLU A 17 -7.03 -8.89 -42.18
CA GLU A 17 -7.31 -9.11 -43.61
C GLU A 17 -7.35 -10.60 -43.94
N ASP A 18 -6.40 -11.38 -43.43
CA ASP A 18 -6.40 -12.85 -43.57
C ASP A 18 -7.67 -13.46 -42.96
N MET A 19 -8.11 -12.94 -41.81
CA MET A 19 -9.34 -13.36 -41.17
C MET A 19 -10.59 -13.01 -41.98
N LEU A 20 -10.62 -11.81 -42.58
CA LEU A 20 -11.72 -11.42 -43.48
C LEU A 20 -11.78 -12.35 -44.70
N ASN A 21 -10.64 -12.58 -45.36
CA ASN A 21 -10.53 -13.49 -46.50
C ASN A 21 -10.99 -14.92 -46.14
N LEU A 22 -10.61 -15.41 -44.96
CA LEU A 22 -11.06 -16.70 -44.44
C LEU A 22 -12.59 -16.79 -44.34
N PHE A 23 -13.27 -15.74 -43.86
CA PHE A 23 -14.74 -15.72 -43.78
C PHE A 23 -15.42 -15.56 -45.14
N LEU A 24 -14.83 -14.81 -46.07
CA LEU A 24 -15.34 -14.69 -47.45
C LEU A 24 -15.30 -16.05 -48.17
N ILE A 25 -14.14 -16.73 -48.14
CA ILE A 25 -13.97 -18.08 -48.68
C ILE A 25 -14.92 -19.07 -48.00
N HIS A 26 -15.19 -18.90 -46.70
CA HIS A 26 -16.17 -19.73 -46.01
C HIS A 26 -17.57 -19.59 -46.59
N GLY A 27 -17.97 -18.37 -46.97
CA GLY A 27 -19.23 -18.11 -47.66
C GLY A 27 -19.30 -18.79 -49.02
N GLU A 28 -18.24 -18.65 -49.83
CA GLU A 28 -18.13 -19.27 -51.16
C GLU A 28 -18.17 -20.80 -51.09
N CYS A 29 -17.51 -21.37 -50.09
CA CYS A 29 -17.47 -22.82 -49.83
C CYS A 29 -18.79 -23.38 -49.27
N GLN A 30 -19.91 -22.66 -49.36
CA GLN A 30 -21.21 -23.07 -48.80
C GLN A 30 -21.13 -23.39 -47.30
N LYS A 31 -20.24 -22.71 -46.57
CA LYS A 31 -19.99 -22.89 -45.14
C LYS A 31 -19.45 -24.29 -44.76
N LEU A 32 -18.87 -25.02 -45.71
CA LEU A 32 -18.22 -26.31 -45.45
C LEU A 32 -16.77 -26.09 -44.97
N LEU A 33 -16.53 -26.38 -43.69
CA LEU A 33 -15.24 -26.11 -43.02
C LEU A 33 -14.04 -26.75 -43.71
N ASP A 34 -14.15 -27.99 -44.19
CA ASP A 34 -13.04 -28.70 -44.83
C ASP A 34 -12.64 -28.05 -46.15
N ARG A 35 -13.63 -27.68 -46.97
CA ARG A 35 -13.41 -26.98 -48.23
C ARG A 35 -12.83 -25.59 -48.00
N THR A 36 -13.33 -24.87 -46.99
CA THR A 36 -12.82 -23.55 -46.61
C THR A 36 -11.35 -23.61 -46.22
N CYS A 37 -10.95 -24.52 -45.32
CA CYS A 37 -9.56 -24.64 -44.91
C CYS A 37 -8.66 -25.07 -46.08
N TRP A 38 -9.11 -25.99 -46.92
CA TRP A 38 -8.37 -26.42 -48.10
C TRP A 38 -8.16 -25.28 -49.10
N GLN A 39 -9.23 -24.55 -49.44
CA GLN A 39 -9.18 -23.43 -50.39
C GLN A 39 -8.34 -22.28 -49.84
N PHE A 40 -8.49 -21.94 -48.56
CA PHE A 40 -7.70 -20.91 -47.90
C PHE A 40 -6.20 -21.24 -47.90
N ASN A 41 -5.84 -22.48 -47.54
CA ASN A 41 -4.43 -22.91 -47.50
C ASN A 41 -3.80 -22.95 -48.91
N ASN A 42 -4.60 -23.25 -49.94
CA ASN A 42 -4.13 -23.22 -51.33
C ASN A 42 -3.96 -21.79 -51.86
N GLN A 43 -4.84 -20.85 -51.49
CA GLN A 43 -4.75 -19.46 -51.92
C GLN A 43 -3.66 -18.68 -51.18
N PHE A 44 -3.38 -19.03 -49.92
CA PHE A 44 -2.39 -18.35 -49.07
C PHE A 44 -1.33 -19.33 -48.53
N PRO A 45 -0.47 -19.90 -49.39
CA PRO A 45 0.51 -20.92 -49.00
C PRO A 45 1.64 -20.37 -48.11
N ASN A 46 1.84 -19.05 -48.10
CA ASN A 46 2.85 -18.38 -47.28
C ASN A 46 2.41 -18.19 -45.81
N LEU A 47 1.12 -18.41 -45.52
CA LEU A 47 0.60 -18.34 -44.15
C LEU A 47 0.69 -19.69 -43.46
N ALA A 48 0.68 -19.69 -42.13
CA ALA A 48 0.52 -20.93 -41.38
C ALA A 48 -0.77 -21.66 -41.83
N PRO A 49 -0.79 -22.99 -41.95
CA PRO A 49 -1.95 -23.71 -42.44
C PRO A 49 -3.14 -23.61 -41.46
N MET A 50 -4.28 -23.17 -41.99
CA MET A 50 -5.54 -23.13 -41.28
C MET A 50 -6.07 -24.55 -41.07
N SER A 51 -6.20 -24.96 -39.81
CA SER A 51 -6.83 -26.22 -39.45
C SER A 51 -8.33 -26.05 -39.21
N LYS A 52 -9.11 -27.10 -39.48
CA LYS A 52 -10.55 -27.15 -39.19
C LYS A 52 -10.87 -26.79 -37.74
N THR A 53 -10.05 -27.26 -36.80
CA THR A 53 -10.21 -27.00 -35.36
C THR A 53 -9.94 -25.53 -35.03
N LYS A 54 -8.88 -24.94 -35.60
CA LYS A 54 -8.55 -23.52 -35.40
C LYS A 54 -9.66 -22.63 -35.98
N PHE A 55 -10.15 -22.94 -37.18
CA PHE A 55 -11.22 -22.17 -37.80
C PHE A 55 -12.56 -22.29 -37.06
N ARG A 56 -12.92 -23.49 -36.56
CA ARG A 56 -14.10 -23.64 -35.69
C ARG A 56 -14.02 -22.73 -34.47
N LYS A 57 -12.85 -22.64 -33.84
CA LYS A 57 -12.62 -21.81 -32.66
C LYS A 57 -12.74 -20.32 -33.01
N ILE A 58 -12.11 -19.88 -34.10
CA ILE A 58 -12.20 -18.51 -34.62
C ILE A 58 -13.66 -18.14 -34.91
N ARG A 59 -14.41 -19.01 -35.59
CA ARG A 59 -15.83 -18.80 -35.90
C ARG A 59 -16.68 -18.73 -34.64
N SER A 60 -16.45 -19.61 -33.66
CA SER A 60 -17.16 -19.57 -32.38
C SER A 60 -16.91 -18.25 -31.64
N ASN A 61 -15.66 -17.81 -31.58
CA ASN A 61 -15.30 -16.55 -30.94
C ASN A 61 -15.96 -15.35 -31.64
N PHE A 62 -15.96 -15.35 -32.98
CA PHE A 62 -16.56 -14.28 -33.75
C PHE A 62 -18.07 -14.18 -33.52
N LEU A 63 -18.77 -15.32 -33.47
CA LEU A 63 -20.21 -15.35 -33.21
C LEU A 63 -20.57 -14.97 -31.76
N GLN A 64 -19.72 -15.31 -30.80
CA GLN A 64 -20.01 -15.09 -29.37
C GLN A 64 -19.56 -13.71 -28.87
N PHE A 65 -18.44 -13.19 -29.37
CA PHE A 65 -17.78 -11.99 -28.82
C PHE A 65 -17.52 -10.91 -29.88
N GLY A 66 -17.92 -11.11 -31.13
CA GLY A 66 -17.71 -10.15 -32.22
C GLY A 66 -16.26 -10.00 -32.69
N GLY A 67 -15.36 -10.89 -32.25
CA GLY A 67 -13.93 -10.86 -32.59
C GLY A 67 -13.36 -12.23 -32.92
N THR A 68 -12.31 -12.26 -33.74
CA THR A 68 -11.67 -13.51 -34.20
C THR A 68 -10.65 -14.08 -33.21
N LYS A 69 -10.19 -13.24 -32.27
CA LYS A 69 -9.29 -13.63 -31.18
C LYS A 69 -10.10 -14.02 -29.94
N TYR A 70 -9.56 -14.95 -29.16
CA TYR A 70 -10.09 -15.22 -27.83
C TYR A 70 -9.87 -13.98 -26.96
N ILE A 71 -10.95 -13.40 -26.45
CA ILE A 71 -10.83 -12.43 -25.36
C ILE A 71 -10.53 -13.28 -24.13
N GLU A 72 -9.30 -13.22 -23.63
CA GLU A 72 -9.00 -13.74 -22.31
C GLU A 72 -9.85 -12.98 -21.30
N THR A 73 -10.99 -13.58 -20.94
CA THR A 73 -11.64 -13.28 -19.66
C THR A 73 -10.76 -13.94 -18.60
N GLY A 74 -9.58 -13.34 -18.37
CA GLY A 74 -8.71 -13.73 -17.28
C GLY A 74 -9.52 -13.79 -15.99
N ARG A 75 -9.19 -14.73 -15.10
CA ARG A 75 -9.85 -14.82 -13.79
C ARG A 75 -9.76 -13.45 -13.13
N LYS A 76 -10.92 -12.83 -12.85
CA LYS A 76 -10.96 -11.56 -12.14
C LYS A 76 -10.15 -11.72 -10.84
N PRO A 77 -9.21 -10.81 -10.56
CA PRO A 77 -8.49 -10.81 -9.31
C PRO A 77 -9.45 -10.83 -8.11
N ILE A 78 -9.12 -11.55 -7.05
CA ILE A 78 -9.95 -11.67 -5.84
C ILE A 78 -10.31 -10.29 -5.24
N PHE A 79 -9.43 -9.29 -5.42
CA PHE A 79 -9.66 -7.93 -4.93
C PHE A 79 -10.66 -7.12 -5.78
N GLU A 80 -11.01 -7.59 -6.99
CA GLU A 80 -12.03 -6.98 -7.85
C GLU A 80 -13.43 -7.54 -7.59
N ASP A 81 -13.55 -8.57 -6.76
CA ASP A 81 -14.82 -9.06 -6.28
C ASP A 81 -15.50 -8.02 -5.36
N ASP A 82 -16.77 -7.75 -5.60
CA ASP A 82 -17.48 -6.65 -4.94
C ASP A 82 -17.73 -6.95 -3.46
N ASP A 83 -18.04 -8.21 -3.12
CA ASP A 83 -18.24 -8.63 -1.73
C ASP A 83 -16.96 -8.46 -0.90
N ASN A 84 -15.80 -8.84 -1.46
CA ASN A 84 -14.50 -8.65 -0.78
C ASN A 84 -14.16 -7.17 -0.58
N GLN A 85 -14.50 -6.33 -1.56
CA GLN A 85 -14.32 -4.88 -1.43
C GLN A 85 -15.22 -4.32 -0.32
N ILE A 86 -16.52 -4.65 -0.33
CA ILE A 86 -17.48 -4.19 0.66
C ILE A 86 -17.07 -4.65 2.06
N ASN A 87 -16.74 -5.93 2.24
CA ASN A 87 -16.32 -6.48 3.53
C ASN A 87 -15.07 -5.78 4.07
N THR A 88 -14.09 -5.50 3.21
CA THR A 88 -12.89 -4.76 3.59
C THR A 88 -13.23 -3.33 4.03
N LEU A 89 -14.04 -2.60 3.26
CA LEU A 89 -14.41 -1.22 3.59
C LEU A 89 -15.24 -1.12 4.88
N VAL A 90 -16.19 -2.04 5.08
CA VAL A 90 -17.01 -2.11 6.30
C VAL A 90 -16.14 -2.41 7.52
N TYR A 91 -15.19 -3.34 7.39
CA TYR A 91 -14.27 -3.66 8.47
C TYR A 91 -13.44 -2.45 8.91
N PHE A 92 -12.85 -1.70 7.98
CA PHE A 92 -12.06 -0.51 8.32
C PHE A 92 -12.91 0.68 8.77
N ARG A 93 -14.20 0.73 8.41
CA ARG A 93 -15.14 1.69 9.00
C ARG A 93 -15.46 1.37 10.46
N ALA A 94 -15.66 0.10 10.78
CA ALA A 94 -15.91 -0.35 12.15
C ALA A 94 -14.64 -0.29 13.03
N ASN A 95 -13.49 -0.60 12.44
CA ASN A 95 -12.18 -0.64 13.11
C ASN A 95 -11.15 0.23 12.36
N PRO A 96 -11.24 1.58 12.43
CA PRO A 96 -10.34 2.48 11.70
C PRO A 96 -8.86 2.28 12.02
N HIS A 97 -8.58 1.75 13.22
CA HIS A 97 -7.23 1.53 13.76
C HIS A 97 -6.61 0.19 13.42
N ALA A 98 -7.35 -0.71 12.78
CA ALA A 98 -6.87 -2.05 12.53
C ALA A 98 -5.65 -2.03 11.59
N SER A 99 -4.73 -2.95 11.83
CA SER A 99 -3.65 -3.19 10.88
C SER A 99 -4.17 -4.01 9.69
N ILE A 100 -3.56 -3.86 8.51
CA ILE A 100 -3.88 -4.73 7.36
C ILE A 100 -3.67 -6.21 7.71
N LYS A 101 -2.70 -6.52 8.58
CA LYS A 101 -2.44 -7.89 9.02
C LYS A 101 -3.59 -8.44 9.88
N SER A 102 -4.11 -7.63 10.80
CA SER A 102 -5.29 -7.97 11.60
C SER A 102 -6.50 -8.18 10.70
N ALA A 103 -6.77 -7.24 9.80
CA ALA A 103 -7.85 -7.35 8.81
C ALA A 103 -7.71 -8.60 7.93
N SER A 104 -6.49 -8.99 7.56
CA SER A 104 -6.21 -10.19 6.79
C SER A 104 -6.61 -11.47 7.52
N MET A 105 -6.36 -11.53 8.83
CA MET A 105 -6.75 -12.67 9.67
C MET A 105 -8.27 -12.72 9.89
N ASP A 106 -8.90 -11.55 10.08
CA ASP A 106 -10.32 -11.46 10.39
C ASP A 106 -11.23 -11.67 9.15
N ILE A 107 -10.83 -11.13 8.00
CA ILE A 107 -11.61 -11.17 6.75
C ILE A 107 -11.24 -12.40 5.91
N GLY A 108 -10.07 -13.02 6.16
CA GLY A 108 -9.58 -14.16 5.39
C GLY A 108 -9.02 -13.79 4.01
N LEU A 109 -8.78 -12.50 3.75
CA LEU A 109 -8.14 -12.01 2.53
C LEU A 109 -6.64 -11.86 2.71
N SER A 110 -5.87 -12.06 1.65
CA SER A 110 -4.43 -11.80 1.70
C SER A 110 -4.12 -10.34 2.01
N TYR A 111 -3.00 -10.08 2.69
CA TYR A 111 -2.51 -8.73 2.96
C TYR A 111 -2.48 -7.85 1.70
N THR A 112 -1.99 -8.40 0.58
CA THR A 112 -1.85 -7.66 -0.69
C THR A 112 -3.20 -7.36 -1.33
N SER A 113 -4.18 -8.25 -1.21
CA SER A 113 -5.56 -8.01 -1.67
C SER A 113 -6.17 -6.84 -0.92
N ILE A 114 -6.13 -6.85 0.42
CA ILE A 114 -6.65 -5.77 1.26
C ILE A 114 -5.93 -4.45 0.93
N GLN A 115 -4.61 -4.47 0.81
CA GLN A 115 -3.84 -3.27 0.45
C GLN A 115 -4.25 -2.70 -0.92
N ARG A 116 -4.53 -3.56 -1.92
CA ARG A 116 -5.01 -3.12 -3.23
C ARG A 116 -6.43 -2.54 -3.17
N ILE A 117 -7.32 -3.15 -2.39
CA ILE A 117 -8.68 -2.64 -2.17
C ILE A 117 -8.62 -1.24 -1.54
N LEU A 118 -7.84 -1.08 -0.46
CA LEU A 118 -7.69 0.20 0.22
C LEU A 118 -7.15 1.29 -0.72
N LYS A 119 -6.12 0.97 -1.52
CA LYS A 119 -5.58 1.88 -2.53
C LYS A 119 -6.61 2.24 -3.62
N LYS A 120 -7.39 1.27 -4.09
CA LYS A 120 -8.44 1.48 -5.10
C LYS A 120 -9.51 2.46 -4.61
N HIS A 121 -9.83 2.42 -3.32
CA HIS A 121 -10.80 3.29 -2.67
C HIS A 121 -10.19 4.55 -2.03
N ASN A 122 -8.94 4.89 -2.38
CA ASN A 122 -8.21 6.07 -1.87
C ASN A 122 -8.16 6.14 -0.33
N MET A 123 -8.15 5.00 0.35
CA MET A 123 -7.97 4.95 1.79
C MET A 123 -6.49 4.97 2.13
N HIS A 124 -6.11 5.94 2.97
CA HIS A 124 -4.75 6.14 3.39
C HIS A 124 -4.61 5.96 4.90
N PRO A 125 -3.48 5.41 5.38
CA PRO A 125 -3.19 5.34 6.80
C PRO A 125 -2.68 6.72 7.27
N TYR A 126 -3.47 7.39 8.10
CA TYR A 126 -3.05 8.63 8.75
C TYR A 126 -2.61 8.38 10.18
N SER A 127 -1.40 8.80 10.52
CA SER A 127 -0.88 8.79 11.88
C SER A 127 -1.49 9.91 12.71
N PHE A 128 -1.72 9.66 14.01
CA PHE A 128 -2.06 10.73 14.95
C PHE A 128 -0.87 11.69 15.13
N ILE A 129 -1.16 12.98 15.22
CA ILE A 129 -0.17 13.99 15.63
C ILE A 129 -0.40 14.26 17.10
N ARG A 130 0.62 13.99 17.91
CA ARG A 130 0.59 14.37 19.32
C ARG A 130 1.18 15.77 19.47
N LEU A 131 0.35 16.71 19.90
CA LEU A 131 0.80 18.05 20.27
C LEU A 131 0.85 18.18 21.79
N GLN A 132 1.91 18.78 22.32
CA GLN A 132 1.90 19.27 23.70
C GLN A 132 0.91 20.44 23.77
N LYS A 133 0.04 20.44 24.78
CA LYS A 133 -0.87 21.56 25.02
C LYS A 133 -0.05 22.75 25.53
N LEU A 134 0.39 23.61 24.62
CA LEU A 134 1.09 24.85 24.96
C LEU A 134 0.09 25.88 25.49
N LYS A 135 0.45 26.58 26.56
CA LYS A 135 -0.28 27.76 27.02
C LYS A 135 0.18 28.98 26.21
N PRO A 136 -0.66 29.99 25.98
CA PRO A 136 -0.25 31.22 25.28
C PRO A 136 0.98 31.90 25.90
N THR A 137 1.17 31.74 27.22
CA THR A 137 2.34 32.25 27.96
C THR A 137 3.65 31.54 27.63
N ASP A 138 3.61 30.34 27.04
CA ASP A 138 4.80 29.51 26.84
C ASP A 138 5.54 29.94 25.57
N LEU A 139 4.84 30.49 24.59
CA LEU A 139 5.45 30.89 23.31
C LEU A 139 6.47 32.04 23.47
N PRO A 140 6.16 33.15 24.18
CA PRO A 140 7.16 34.18 24.46
C PRO A 140 8.33 33.66 25.31
N LYS A 141 8.08 32.77 26.28
CA LYS A 141 9.15 32.18 27.11
C LYS A 141 10.10 31.32 26.29
N ARG A 142 9.57 30.53 25.36
CA ARG A 142 10.35 29.71 24.44
C ARG A 142 11.19 30.57 23.49
N LEU A 143 10.59 31.62 22.91
CA LEU A 143 11.32 32.56 22.05
C LEU A 143 12.48 33.22 22.81
N ASN A 144 12.19 33.79 23.98
CA ASN A 144 13.21 34.42 24.82
C ASN A 144 14.32 33.42 25.22
N PHE A 145 13.98 32.16 25.53
CA PHE A 145 14.98 31.13 25.79
C PHE A 145 15.88 30.89 24.57
N CYS A 146 15.29 30.70 23.38
CA CYS A 146 16.05 30.50 22.14
C CYS A 146 16.95 31.68 21.81
N GLU A 147 16.45 32.91 21.93
CA GLU A 147 17.22 34.14 21.68
C GLU A 147 18.42 34.26 22.65
N ASN A 148 18.19 34.04 23.95
CA ASN A 148 19.26 34.08 24.95
C ASN A 148 20.30 32.96 24.72
N LEU A 149 19.86 31.78 24.30
CA LEU A 149 20.76 30.67 23.98
C LEU A 149 21.62 30.98 22.75
N LEU A 150 21.04 31.63 21.72
CA LEU A 150 21.78 32.06 20.53
C LEU A 150 22.85 33.11 20.85
N ILE A 151 22.54 34.10 21.70
CA ILE A 151 23.50 35.10 22.14
C ILE A 151 24.67 34.43 22.86
N ARG A 152 24.38 33.54 23.83
CA ARG A 152 25.42 32.80 24.56
C ARG A 152 26.26 31.89 23.66
N LEU A 153 25.67 31.35 22.60
CA LEU A 153 26.40 30.55 21.61
C LEU A 153 27.37 31.41 20.77
N GLN A 154 27.02 32.67 20.49
CA GLN A 154 27.92 33.61 19.80
C GLN A 154 29.09 34.03 20.70
N GLU A 155 28.83 34.23 22.00
CA GLU A 155 29.85 34.57 23.00
C GLU A 155 30.77 33.37 23.30
N ASP A 156 30.20 32.17 23.36
CA ASP A 156 30.91 30.92 23.65
C ASP A 156 30.41 29.78 22.76
N GLY A 157 31.19 29.45 21.73
CA GLY A 157 30.90 28.35 20.82
C GLY A 157 30.87 26.96 21.48
N THR A 158 31.35 26.83 22.73
CA THR A 158 31.34 25.57 23.50
C THR A 158 30.20 25.47 24.51
N ILE A 159 29.26 26.43 24.53
CA ILE A 159 28.18 26.49 25.53
C ILE A 159 27.41 25.18 25.67
N PHE A 160 27.17 24.45 24.56
CA PHE A 160 26.46 23.17 24.58
C PHE A 160 27.18 22.08 25.37
N GLN A 161 28.52 22.14 25.45
CA GLN A 161 29.32 21.19 26.23
C GLN A 161 29.28 21.47 27.73
N LYS A 162 28.87 22.69 28.09
CA LYS A 162 28.73 23.15 29.49
C LYS A 162 27.31 22.96 30.02
N ILE A 163 26.36 22.62 29.15
CA ILE A 163 24.97 22.34 29.53
C ILE A 163 24.85 20.87 29.94
N ILE A 164 24.31 20.68 31.14
CA ILE A 164 23.83 19.38 31.62
C ILE A 164 22.36 19.29 31.24
N TRP A 165 22.02 18.38 30.35
CA TRP A 165 20.64 18.11 29.97
C TRP A 165 20.06 17.07 30.93
N SER A 166 18.87 17.31 31.46
CA SER A 166 18.16 16.33 32.28
C SER A 166 16.73 16.21 31.81
N ASP A 167 16.17 15.00 31.85
CA ASP A 167 14.77 14.77 31.58
C ASP A 167 14.21 13.66 32.47
N GLU A 168 12.90 13.71 32.71
CA GLU A 168 12.15 12.69 33.43
C GLU A 168 11.18 12.02 32.46
N ALA A 169 11.36 10.72 32.26
CA ALA A 169 10.52 9.91 31.38
C ALA A 169 9.72 8.90 32.19
N LYS A 170 8.38 9.00 32.10
CA LYS A 170 7.44 8.03 32.66
C LYS A 170 7.14 6.91 31.66
N PHE A 171 7.42 5.67 32.03
CA PHE A 171 7.10 4.46 31.26
C PHE A 171 5.95 3.73 31.95
N ASN A 172 4.83 3.52 31.25
CA ASN A 172 3.69 2.73 31.72
C ASN A 172 3.48 1.52 30.81
N GLU A 173 2.81 0.49 31.30
CA GLU A 173 2.51 -0.73 30.54
C GLU A 173 1.76 -0.42 29.23
N SER A 174 0.82 0.53 29.23
CA SER A 174 0.09 0.90 28.02
C SER A 174 0.91 1.69 26.99
N ARG A 175 2.06 2.29 27.34
CA ARG A 175 2.98 2.89 26.33
C ARG A 175 3.74 1.83 25.53
N LEU A 176 3.64 0.56 25.88
CA LEU A 176 4.10 -0.56 25.04
C LEU A 176 3.13 -0.85 23.89
N ASN A 177 1.93 -0.24 23.84
CA ASN A 177 1.15 -0.21 22.62
C ASN A 177 1.95 0.55 21.56
N ASN A 178 2.43 -0.20 20.57
CA ASN A 178 3.31 0.28 19.52
C ASN A 178 2.68 1.48 18.83
N ARG A 179 3.20 2.68 19.11
CA ARG A 179 2.70 3.96 18.61
C ARG A 179 2.62 3.99 17.07
N ARG A 180 3.48 3.22 16.40
CA ARG A 180 3.49 3.05 14.94
C ARG A 180 2.30 2.24 14.41
N ASN A 181 1.48 1.63 15.27
CA ASN A 181 0.30 0.88 14.85
C ASN A 181 -0.99 1.70 14.99
N ARG A 182 -0.92 2.92 15.53
CA ARG A 182 -2.10 3.80 15.61
C ARG A 182 -2.18 4.66 14.36
N HIS A 183 -2.79 4.10 13.33
CA HIS A 183 -3.18 4.82 12.12
C HIS A 183 -4.70 4.79 11.97
N PHE A 184 -5.24 5.70 11.18
CA PHE A 184 -6.63 5.66 10.74
C PHE A 184 -6.65 5.40 9.24
N TRP A 185 -7.39 4.40 8.81
CA TRP A 185 -7.68 4.20 7.39
C TRP A 185 -8.89 5.04 6.99
N VAL A 186 -8.63 6.19 6.34
CA VAL A 186 -9.67 7.12 5.90
C VAL A 186 -9.29 7.74 4.55
N THR A 187 -10.28 8.28 3.83
CA THR A 187 -10.08 8.91 2.51
C THR A 187 -9.50 10.31 2.60
N GLU A 188 -9.77 11.02 3.70
CA GLU A 188 -9.31 12.38 3.96
C GLU A 188 -8.65 12.46 5.32
N ASN A 189 -7.64 13.32 5.46
CA ASN A 189 -6.90 13.47 6.72
C ASN A 189 -7.82 14.03 7.81
N PRO A 190 -8.09 13.28 8.90
CA PRO A 190 -9.01 13.72 9.93
C PRO A 190 -8.37 14.73 10.91
N HIS A 191 -7.08 15.07 10.73
CA HIS A 191 -6.31 15.93 11.63
C HIS A 191 -6.48 15.55 13.11
N PHE A 192 -6.48 14.24 13.37
CA PHE A 192 -6.82 13.72 14.69
C PHE A 192 -5.77 14.09 15.73
N ILE A 193 -6.23 14.78 16.78
CA ILE A 193 -5.43 15.19 17.94
C ILE A 193 -6.00 14.47 19.16
N GLU A 194 -5.18 13.61 19.77
CA GLU A 194 -5.53 12.91 21.00
C GLU A 194 -4.87 13.59 22.21
N VAL A 195 -5.67 13.95 23.21
CA VAL A 195 -5.19 14.38 24.53
C VAL A 195 -5.22 13.13 25.42
N ILE A 196 -4.06 12.72 25.93
CA ILE A 196 -3.93 11.51 26.76
C ILE A 196 -3.84 11.94 28.22
N ASP A 197 -4.77 11.47 29.06
CA ASP A 197 -4.72 11.57 30.51
C ASP A 197 -3.94 10.39 31.13
N PHE A 198 -3.21 10.63 32.22
CA PHE A 198 -2.10 9.76 32.65
C PHE A 198 -2.22 9.16 34.06
N GLN A 199 -3.40 9.11 34.66
CA GLN A 199 -3.44 9.02 36.13
C GLN A 199 -3.58 7.64 36.79
N ASN A 200 -3.84 6.52 36.09
CA ASN A 200 -4.20 5.26 36.80
C ASN A 200 -3.49 3.97 36.36
N GLU A 201 -2.29 4.02 35.77
CA GLU A 201 -1.57 2.80 35.36
C GLU A 201 -0.23 2.62 36.09
N PHE A 202 0.20 1.36 36.23
CA PHE A 202 1.55 1.03 36.68
C PHE A 202 2.58 1.74 35.80
N SER A 203 3.54 2.38 36.45
CA SER A 203 4.53 3.17 35.76
C SER A 203 5.84 3.25 36.52
N VAL A 204 6.93 3.23 35.76
CA VAL A 204 8.29 3.45 36.22
C VAL A 204 8.73 4.83 35.74
N ASN A 205 9.29 5.64 36.65
CA ASN A 205 9.87 6.92 36.30
C ASN A 205 11.39 6.75 36.16
N VAL A 206 11.93 7.19 35.03
CA VAL A 206 13.38 7.20 34.78
C VAL A 206 13.82 8.66 34.69
N PHE A 207 14.77 9.03 35.51
CA PHE A 207 15.46 10.31 35.41
C PHE A 207 16.80 10.10 34.75
N ALA A 208 17.08 10.85 33.69
CA ALA A 208 18.32 10.74 32.95
C ALA A 208 19.01 12.10 32.88
N ILE A 209 20.33 12.07 32.93
CA ILE A 209 21.21 13.21 32.73
C ILE A 209 22.13 12.89 31.56
N LEU A 210 22.26 13.84 30.63
CA LEU A 210 23.18 13.83 29.51
C LEU A 210 24.11 15.03 29.60
N MET A 211 25.42 14.77 29.61
CA MET A 211 26.45 15.80 29.52
C MET A 211 27.52 15.32 28.56
N ASN A 212 27.68 16.03 27.43
CA ASN A 212 28.51 15.58 26.31
C ASN A 212 28.09 14.17 25.87
N ASP A 213 28.98 13.19 25.99
CA ASP A 213 28.74 11.78 25.64
C ASP A 213 28.42 10.91 26.87
N LEU A 214 28.35 11.50 28.08
CA LEU A 214 28.02 10.77 29.29
C LEU A 214 26.51 10.76 29.52
N LEU A 215 25.93 9.56 29.51
CA LEU A 215 24.56 9.30 29.93
C LEU A 215 24.55 8.63 31.30
N ALA A 216 23.95 9.28 32.28
CA ALA A 216 23.64 8.69 33.59
C ALA A 216 22.12 8.63 33.76
N TYR A 217 21.61 7.58 34.40
CA TYR A 217 20.18 7.47 34.68
C TYR A 217 19.93 6.83 36.06
N HIS A 218 18.78 7.17 36.62
CA HIS A 218 18.26 6.61 37.86
C HIS A 218 16.81 6.18 37.64
N ILE A 219 16.46 4.99 38.12
CA ILE A 219 15.13 4.42 38.01
C ILE A 219 14.45 4.53 39.37
N TYR A 220 13.30 5.18 39.40
CA TYR A 220 12.43 5.21 40.57
C TYR A 220 11.42 4.07 40.46
N GLU A 221 11.44 3.17 41.44
CA GLU A 221 10.53 2.02 41.52
C GLU A 221 9.12 2.40 41.99
N GLU A 222 8.95 3.60 42.57
CA GLU A 222 7.68 4.14 43.07
C GLU A 222 7.24 5.39 42.29
N ASN A 223 5.92 5.65 42.29
CA ASN A 223 5.39 6.91 41.76
C ASN A 223 5.88 8.09 42.62
N LEU A 224 6.59 9.03 42.00
CA LEU A 224 7.06 10.25 42.65
C LEU A 224 5.86 11.13 43.04
N ASN A 225 5.52 11.12 44.32
CA ASN A 225 4.59 12.09 44.92
C ASN A 225 5.40 13.33 45.33
N GLY A 226 4.92 14.53 45.03
CA GLY A 226 5.63 15.80 45.24
C GLY A 226 5.84 16.24 46.71
N GLN A 227 6.08 15.30 47.62
CA GLN A 227 6.33 15.52 49.05
C GLN A 227 7.76 15.13 49.50
N ARG A 228 8.74 15.07 48.59
CA ARG A 228 10.14 14.85 48.95
C ARG A 228 11.04 15.95 48.43
#